data_AF-A0A1Y1QBZ3-F1
#
_entry.id   AF-A0A1Y1QBZ3-F1
#
_cell.length_a   1.000
_cell.length_b   1.000
_cell.length_c   1.000
_cell.angle_alpha   90.00
_cell.angle_beta   90.00
_cell.angle_gamma   90.00
#
_symmetry.space_group_name_H-M   'P 1'
#
loop_
_entity.id
_entity.type
_entity.pdbx_description
1 polymer ?
#
loop_
_entity_poly.entity_id
_entity_poly.type
_entity_poly.pdbx_seq_one_letter_code
_entity_poly.pdbx_strand_id
1 'polypeptide(L)'
;IDINSARATKGHDIEETALNTNLEAADEIARQLRLRDLGGLVVIDFIDMLPSKHQREVEKRLRDAMKLDRARVQVGRISRFGLLEMSRQRLRPSLGESSQIVCPRCTGHGHIRSTDSMALSILRLVEEEAMKEMTGKVIARLPVSVATFLLNEKRQAITDIQARRNVELTIIPNPYMETPPALRHQPYSQRQLGRRRRANQLPVYSCATCARRNHPARCDSYPSASGSGCYQCDAQHACAATCPQSSA
;
A
#
# COMPACT_ATOMS: atom_id res chain seq x y z
N ILE A 1 -19.42 -14.24 -6.06
CA ILE A 1 -20.04 -13.26 -6.98
C ILE A 1 -21.25 -12.73 -6.24
N ASP A 2 -21.33 -11.41 -6.08
CA ASP A 2 -22.39 -10.74 -5.32
C ASP A 2 -23.35 -10.04 -6.29
N ILE A 3 -24.66 -10.08 -6.00
CA ILE A 3 -25.72 -9.54 -6.87
C ILE A 3 -26.48 -8.45 -6.13
N ASN A 4 -26.59 -7.28 -6.77
CA ASN A 4 -27.24 -6.11 -6.20
C ASN A 4 -28.33 -5.61 -7.15
N SER A 5 -29.55 -5.40 -6.65
CA SER A 5 -30.70 -4.89 -7.42
C SER A 5 -30.71 -3.38 -7.65
N ALA A 6 -29.73 -2.66 -7.09
CA ALA A 6 -29.62 -1.19 -7.16
C ALA A 6 -30.95 -0.47 -6.79
N ARG A 7 -31.12 0.79 -7.23
CA ARG A 7 -32.28 1.66 -6.92
C ARG A 7 -33.53 1.30 -7.75
N ALA A 8 -33.80 0.02 -7.97
CA ALA A 8 -34.95 -0.47 -8.72
C ALA A 8 -36.25 -0.56 -7.87
N THR A 9 -36.31 0.13 -6.73
CA THR A 9 -37.45 0.12 -5.80
C THR A 9 -38.60 1.07 -6.22
N LYS A 10 -38.92 1.14 -7.51
CA LYS A 10 -40.07 1.92 -8.02
C LYS A 10 -41.37 1.10 -8.15
N GLY A 11 -41.37 -0.17 -7.75
CA GLY A 11 -42.52 -1.08 -7.80
C GLY A 11 -43.01 -1.53 -6.42
N HIS A 12 -44.26 -2.01 -6.37
CA HIS A 12 -44.91 -2.49 -5.14
C HIS A 12 -44.49 -3.94 -4.78
N ASP A 13 -43.77 -4.65 -5.67
CA ASP A 13 -43.34 -6.03 -5.48
C ASP A 13 -41.81 -6.18 -5.48
N ILE A 14 -41.25 -6.24 -4.26
CA ILE A 14 -39.83 -6.44 -4.00
C ILE A 14 -39.41 -7.87 -4.40
N GLU A 15 -40.31 -8.85 -4.29
CA GLU A 15 -40.00 -10.24 -4.59
C GLU A 15 -39.83 -10.47 -6.09
N GLU A 16 -40.71 -9.87 -6.89
CA GLU A 16 -40.61 -9.92 -8.35
C GLU A 16 -39.32 -9.23 -8.85
N THR A 17 -38.98 -8.09 -8.23
CA THR A 17 -37.74 -7.36 -8.55
C THR A 17 -36.50 -8.20 -8.24
N ALA A 18 -36.49 -8.89 -7.10
CA ALA A 18 -35.40 -9.79 -6.70
C ALA A 18 -35.26 -10.97 -7.67
N LEU A 19 -36.38 -11.62 -8.04
CA LEU A 19 -36.38 -12.71 -9.01
C LEU A 19 -35.83 -12.26 -10.37
N ASN A 20 -36.35 -11.17 -10.93
CA ASN A 20 -35.93 -10.66 -12.24
C ASN A 20 -34.44 -10.30 -12.25
N THR A 21 -33.96 -9.61 -11.21
CA THR A 21 -32.53 -9.28 -11.06
C THR A 21 -31.67 -10.55 -11.02
N ASN A 22 -32.09 -11.57 -10.26
CA ASN A 22 -31.36 -12.83 -10.16
C ASN A 22 -31.35 -13.61 -11.49
N LEU A 23 -32.44 -13.56 -12.27
CA LEU A 23 -32.52 -14.19 -13.60
C LEU A 23 -31.57 -13.52 -14.60
N GLU A 24 -31.54 -12.19 -14.64
CA GLU A 24 -30.60 -11.43 -15.47
C GLU A 24 -29.14 -11.69 -15.04
N ALA A 25 -28.90 -11.71 -13.73
CA ALA A 25 -27.59 -12.01 -13.18
C ALA A 25 -27.12 -13.43 -13.56
N ALA A 26 -28.01 -14.43 -13.56
CA ALA A 26 -27.67 -15.80 -13.95
C ALA A 26 -27.14 -15.88 -15.39
N ASP A 27 -27.75 -15.13 -16.32
CA ASP A 27 -27.29 -15.04 -17.71
C ASP A 27 -25.92 -14.37 -17.83
N GLU A 28 -25.77 -13.25 -17.15
CA GLU A 28 -24.55 -12.46 -17.22
C GLU A 28 -23.38 -13.20 -16.57
N ILE A 29 -23.61 -13.88 -15.45
CA ILE A 29 -22.61 -14.75 -14.82
C ILE A 29 -22.15 -15.84 -15.79
N ALA A 30 -23.08 -16.56 -16.42
CA ALA A 30 -22.73 -17.59 -17.38
C ALA A 30 -21.91 -17.04 -18.56
N ARG A 31 -22.28 -15.86 -19.06
CA ARG A 31 -21.54 -15.17 -20.12
C ARG A 31 -20.13 -14.76 -19.67
N GLN A 32 -19.98 -14.18 -18.48
CA GLN A 32 -18.71 -13.71 -17.94
C GLN A 32 -17.75 -14.86 -17.62
N LEU A 33 -18.25 -15.99 -17.10
CA LEU A 33 -17.45 -17.19 -16.85
C LEU A 33 -16.77 -17.69 -18.13
N ARG A 34 -17.47 -17.64 -19.27
CA ARG A 34 -16.91 -17.98 -20.59
C ARG A 34 -15.92 -16.95 -21.08
N LEU A 35 -16.27 -15.66 -21.03
CA LEU A 35 -15.42 -14.59 -21.56
C LEU A 35 -14.09 -14.44 -20.82
N ARG A 36 -14.09 -14.73 -19.51
CA ARG A 36 -12.90 -14.59 -18.65
C ARG A 36 -12.14 -15.91 -18.47
N ASP A 37 -12.65 -17.00 -19.05
CA ASP A 37 -12.16 -18.37 -18.84
C ASP A 37 -11.97 -18.72 -17.34
N LEU A 38 -12.94 -18.32 -16.50
CA LEU A 38 -12.89 -18.59 -15.05
C LEU A 38 -13.17 -20.06 -14.79
N GLY A 39 -12.24 -20.75 -14.14
CA GLY A 39 -12.38 -22.16 -13.75
C GLY A 39 -12.16 -22.35 -12.25
N GLY A 40 -12.56 -23.51 -11.73
CA GLY A 40 -12.52 -23.84 -10.31
C GLY A 40 -13.88 -23.74 -9.64
N LEU A 41 -13.87 -23.55 -8.33
CA LEU A 41 -15.07 -23.35 -7.51
C LEU A 41 -15.54 -21.90 -7.62
N VAL A 42 -16.82 -21.72 -7.91
CA VAL A 42 -17.49 -20.42 -7.97
C VAL A 42 -18.65 -20.44 -6.99
N VAL A 43 -18.70 -19.41 -6.14
CA VAL A 43 -19.79 -19.18 -5.19
C VAL A 43 -20.53 -17.92 -5.61
N ILE A 44 -21.85 -18.01 -5.74
CA ILE A 44 -22.74 -16.94 -6.14
C ILE A 44 -23.69 -16.64 -4.99
N ASP A 45 -23.76 -15.38 -4.60
CA ASP A 45 -24.66 -14.84 -3.60
C ASP A 45 -25.83 -14.17 -4.34
N PHE A 46 -26.95 -14.87 -4.43
CA PHE A 46 -28.17 -14.35 -5.06
C PHE A 46 -28.95 -13.52 -4.04
N ILE A 47 -29.73 -12.54 -4.52
CA ILE A 47 -30.64 -11.81 -3.64
C ILE A 47 -31.63 -12.80 -3.02
N ASP A 48 -31.85 -12.71 -1.72
CA ASP A 48 -32.74 -13.59 -0.98
C ASP A 48 -34.14 -13.68 -1.62
N MET A 49 -34.63 -14.90 -1.76
CA MET A 49 -35.97 -15.20 -2.30
C MET A 49 -36.73 -16.08 -1.31
N LEU A 50 -37.88 -15.58 -0.82
CA LEU A 50 -38.75 -16.31 0.11
C LEU A 50 -39.36 -17.57 -0.54
N PRO A 51 -39.88 -17.53 -1.78
CA PRO A 51 -40.47 -18.71 -2.39
C PRO A 51 -39.39 -19.65 -2.97
N SER A 52 -39.42 -20.94 -2.57
CA SER A 52 -38.56 -21.97 -3.16
C SER A 52 -38.75 -22.18 -4.67
N LYS A 53 -39.90 -21.76 -5.20
CA LYS A 53 -40.17 -21.74 -6.65
C LYS A 53 -39.21 -20.79 -7.38
N HIS A 54 -39.01 -19.59 -6.84
CA HIS A 54 -38.12 -18.57 -7.43
C HIS A 54 -36.66 -19.05 -7.42
N GLN A 55 -36.23 -19.67 -6.31
CA GLN A 55 -34.90 -20.30 -6.21
C GLN A 55 -34.67 -21.35 -7.32
N ARG A 56 -35.62 -22.28 -7.52
CA ARG A 56 -35.54 -23.30 -8.57
C ARG A 56 -35.52 -22.70 -9.98
N GLU A 57 -36.23 -21.59 -10.18
CA GLU A 57 -36.27 -20.90 -11.46
C GLU A 57 -34.90 -20.29 -11.80
N VAL A 58 -34.26 -19.62 -10.83
CA VAL A 58 -32.90 -19.08 -10.97
C VAL A 58 -31.87 -20.20 -11.18
N GLU A 59 -31.93 -21.29 -10.41
CA GLU A 59 -31.07 -22.46 -10.60
C GLU A 59 -31.21 -23.05 -12.01
N LYS A 60 -32.44 -23.19 -12.49
CA LYS A 60 -32.73 -23.68 -13.83
C LYS A 60 -32.19 -22.73 -14.89
N ARG A 61 -32.40 -21.41 -14.72
CA ARG A 61 -31.91 -20.38 -15.64
C ARG A 61 -30.39 -20.42 -15.78
N LEU A 62 -29.68 -20.52 -14.66
CA LEU A 62 -28.23 -20.64 -14.64
C LEU A 62 -27.77 -21.93 -15.34
N ARG A 63 -28.41 -23.07 -15.03
CA ARG A 63 -28.09 -24.35 -15.69
C ARG A 63 -28.29 -24.28 -17.20
N ASP A 64 -29.38 -23.68 -17.66
CA ASP A 64 -29.69 -23.52 -19.08
C ASP A 64 -28.67 -22.59 -19.77
N ALA A 65 -28.30 -21.48 -19.13
CA ALA A 65 -27.30 -20.54 -19.65
C ALA A 65 -25.88 -21.15 -19.74
N MET A 66 -25.56 -22.13 -18.89
CA MET A 66 -24.28 -22.85 -18.88
C MET A 66 -24.22 -24.01 -19.90
N LYS A 67 -25.34 -24.45 -20.49
CA LYS A 67 -25.34 -25.53 -21.51
C LYS A 67 -24.51 -25.21 -22.75
N LEU A 68 -24.37 -23.93 -23.07
CA LEU A 68 -23.57 -23.44 -24.20
C LEU A 68 -22.07 -23.40 -23.88
N ASP A 69 -21.67 -23.66 -22.64
CA ASP A 69 -20.28 -23.67 -22.23
C ASP A 69 -19.56 -24.93 -22.75
N ARG A 70 -18.33 -24.76 -23.20
CA ARG A 70 -17.47 -25.87 -23.65
C ARG A 70 -16.86 -26.63 -22.47
N ALA A 71 -16.70 -25.95 -21.32
CA ALA A 71 -16.16 -26.56 -20.11
C ALA A 71 -17.20 -27.45 -19.44
N ARG A 72 -16.76 -28.51 -18.75
CA ARG A 72 -17.64 -29.27 -17.85
C ARG A 72 -18.02 -28.41 -16.66
N VAL A 73 -19.32 -28.30 -16.38
CA VAL A 73 -19.87 -27.47 -15.31
C VAL A 73 -20.76 -28.33 -14.43
N GLN A 74 -20.61 -28.20 -13.12
CA GLN A 74 -21.52 -28.77 -12.13
C GLN A 74 -22.16 -27.63 -11.34
N VAL A 75 -23.48 -27.49 -11.46
CA VAL A 75 -24.25 -26.46 -10.75
C VAL A 75 -24.95 -27.12 -9.57
N GLY A 76 -24.68 -26.63 -8.36
CA GLY A 76 -25.35 -27.05 -7.13
C GLY A 76 -26.76 -26.48 -6.99
N ARG A 77 -27.26 -26.46 -5.76
CA ARG A 77 -28.52 -25.80 -5.37
C ARG A 77 -28.20 -24.58 -4.51
N ILE A 78 -29.15 -23.67 -4.39
CA ILE A 78 -29.07 -22.58 -3.42
C ILE A 78 -29.13 -23.17 -2.01
N SER A 79 -28.11 -22.86 -1.23
CA SER A 79 -27.95 -23.29 0.16
C SER A 79 -28.96 -22.59 1.07
N ARG A 80 -29.10 -23.09 2.30
CA ARG A 80 -29.87 -22.40 3.36
C ARG A 80 -29.34 -20.99 3.65
N PHE A 81 -28.06 -20.74 3.35
CA PHE A 81 -27.41 -19.43 3.50
C PHE A 81 -27.59 -18.51 2.28
N GLY A 82 -28.43 -18.85 1.29
CA GLY A 82 -28.62 -18.04 0.07
C GLY A 82 -27.54 -18.21 -1.00
N LEU A 83 -26.47 -18.96 -0.70
CA LEU A 83 -25.34 -19.16 -1.60
C LEU A 83 -25.56 -20.34 -2.57
N LEU A 84 -25.23 -20.14 -3.85
CA LEU A 84 -25.13 -21.21 -4.84
C LEU A 84 -23.66 -21.54 -5.12
N GLU A 85 -23.33 -22.82 -4.99
CA GLU A 85 -22.01 -23.35 -5.31
C GLU A 85 -22.02 -24.03 -6.69
N MET A 86 -21.00 -23.77 -7.49
CA MET A 86 -20.79 -24.46 -8.76
C MET A 86 -19.31 -24.71 -9.03
N SER A 87 -18.99 -25.78 -9.76
CA SER A 87 -17.65 -26.05 -10.26
C SER A 87 -17.60 -25.94 -11.78
N ARG A 88 -16.54 -25.33 -12.30
CA ARG A 88 -16.29 -25.21 -13.74
C ARG A 88 -14.89 -25.72 -14.07
N GLN A 89 -14.79 -26.65 -15.01
CA GLN A 89 -13.50 -27.17 -15.47
C GLN A 89 -12.65 -26.04 -16.06
N ARG A 90 -11.40 -25.98 -15.64
CA ARG A 90 -10.42 -25.02 -16.17
C ARG A 90 -9.81 -25.57 -17.45
N LEU A 91 -10.05 -24.91 -18.58
CA LEU A 91 -9.52 -25.31 -19.90
C LEU A 91 -8.20 -24.62 -20.24
N ARG A 92 -8.03 -23.38 -19.77
CA ARG A 92 -6.88 -22.51 -20.04
C ARG A 92 -6.54 -21.69 -18.79
N PRO A 93 -5.35 -21.07 -18.72
CA PRO A 93 -5.09 -20.00 -17.76
C PRO A 93 -6.16 -18.92 -17.87
N SER A 94 -6.65 -18.40 -16.75
CA SER A 94 -7.69 -17.37 -16.77
C SER A 94 -7.15 -16.07 -17.36
N LEU A 95 -8.05 -15.20 -17.85
CA LEU A 95 -7.64 -13.91 -18.40
C LEU A 95 -6.84 -13.09 -17.38
N GLY A 96 -7.21 -13.15 -16.09
CA GLY A 96 -6.49 -12.48 -15.02
C GLY A 96 -5.05 -12.96 -14.89
N GLU A 97 -4.81 -14.27 -14.97
CA GLU A 97 -3.45 -14.81 -14.83
C GLU A 97 -2.54 -14.50 -16.02
N SER A 98 -3.11 -14.32 -17.21
CA SER A 98 -2.33 -14.02 -18.42
C SER A 98 -2.06 -12.54 -18.64
N SER A 99 -2.95 -11.65 -18.15
CA SER A 99 -2.93 -10.22 -18.48
C SER A 99 -2.80 -9.28 -17.28
N GLN A 100 -2.91 -9.79 -16.05
CA GLN A 100 -2.89 -8.96 -14.85
C GLN A 100 -1.69 -9.31 -13.97
N ILE A 101 -1.13 -8.29 -13.34
CA ILE A 101 -0.15 -8.42 -12.27
C ILE A 101 -0.84 -8.27 -10.92
N VAL A 102 -0.30 -8.92 -9.89
CA VAL A 102 -0.76 -8.71 -8.52
C VAL A 102 -0.52 -7.24 -8.14
N CYS A 103 -1.53 -6.60 -7.56
CA CYS A 103 -1.42 -5.20 -7.14
C CYS A 103 -0.19 -5.02 -6.23
N PRO A 104 0.80 -4.19 -6.60
CA PRO A 104 2.04 -4.05 -5.83
C PRO A 104 1.82 -3.40 -4.46
N ARG A 105 0.69 -2.69 -4.31
CA ARG A 105 0.32 -2.01 -3.07
C ARG A 105 -0.30 -2.97 -2.07
N CYS A 106 -1.45 -3.57 -2.38
CA CYS A 106 -2.13 -4.47 -1.43
C CYS A 106 -1.71 -5.94 -1.56
N THR A 107 -0.76 -6.28 -2.44
CA THR A 107 -0.31 -7.66 -2.70
C THR A 107 -1.45 -8.66 -2.95
N GLY A 108 -2.55 -8.18 -3.52
CA GLY A 108 -3.74 -8.99 -3.82
C GLY A 108 -4.80 -9.05 -2.71
N HIS A 109 -4.60 -8.40 -1.56
CA HIS A 109 -5.57 -8.41 -0.45
C HIS A 109 -6.84 -7.58 -0.71
N GLY A 110 -6.80 -6.62 -1.64
CA GLY A 110 -7.95 -5.76 -1.98
C GLY A 110 -8.26 -4.65 -0.97
N HIS A 111 -7.55 -4.59 0.15
CA HIS A 111 -7.67 -3.54 1.15
C HIS A 111 -6.29 -3.18 1.73
N ILE A 112 -6.18 -1.98 2.29
CA ILE A 112 -4.95 -1.48 2.92
C ILE A 112 -5.31 -1.04 4.33
N ARG A 113 -4.45 -1.36 5.30
CA ARG A 113 -4.66 -0.97 6.69
C ARG A 113 -4.71 0.56 6.82
N SER A 114 -5.54 1.06 7.72
CA SER A 114 -5.57 2.48 8.09
C SER A 114 -4.25 2.92 8.70
N THR A 115 -3.96 4.21 8.64
CA THR A 115 -2.74 4.83 9.21
C THR A 115 -2.57 4.48 10.68
N ASP A 116 -3.66 4.51 11.44
CA ASP A 116 -3.66 4.31 12.89
C ASP A 116 -3.36 2.84 13.21
N SER A 117 -4.02 1.92 12.49
CA SER A 117 -3.77 0.48 12.63
C SER A 117 -2.34 0.11 12.27
N MET A 118 -1.81 0.70 11.19
CA MET A 118 -0.40 0.50 10.80
C MET A 118 0.55 1.06 11.84
N ALA A 119 0.32 2.28 12.33
CA ALA A 119 1.15 2.91 13.33
C ALA A 119 1.24 2.08 14.61
N LEU A 120 0.11 1.56 15.12
CA LEU A 120 0.09 0.69 16.30
C LEU A 120 0.83 -0.64 16.04
N SER A 121 0.67 -1.22 14.84
CA SER A 121 1.41 -2.42 14.47
C SER A 121 2.92 -2.18 14.43
N ILE A 122 3.35 -1.03 13.90
CA ILE A 122 4.76 -0.64 13.86
C ILE A 122 5.29 -0.36 15.26
N LEU A 123 4.50 0.28 16.13
CA LEU A 123 4.90 0.56 17.50
C LEU A 123 5.20 -0.73 18.28
N ARG A 124 4.37 -1.77 18.10
CA ARG A 124 4.61 -3.11 18.67
C ARG A 124 5.90 -3.72 18.15
N LEU A 125 6.13 -3.67 16.83
CA LEU A 125 7.37 -4.17 16.22
C LEU A 125 8.61 -3.41 16.72
N VAL A 126 8.51 -2.10 16.88
CA VAL A 126 9.59 -1.28 17.46
C VAL A 126 9.86 -1.67 18.91
N GLU A 127 8.83 -1.93 19.71
CA GLU A 127 8.97 -2.37 21.10
C GLU A 127 9.62 -3.77 21.17
N GLU A 128 9.21 -4.70 20.30
CA GLU A 128 9.82 -6.03 20.16
C GLU A 128 11.30 -5.95 19.78
N GLU A 129 11.67 -5.06 18.84
CA GLU A 129 13.08 -4.85 18.48
C GLU A 129 13.87 -4.20 19.63
N ALA A 130 13.26 -3.27 20.37
CA ALA A 130 13.86 -2.66 21.55
C ALA A 130 14.02 -3.63 22.73
N MET A 131 13.32 -4.78 22.72
CA MET A 131 13.47 -5.84 23.72
C MET A 131 14.68 -6.74 23.48
N LYS A 132 15.26 -6.75 22.28
CA LYS A 132 16.40 -7.61 21.97
C LYS A 132 17.66 -7.13 22.68
N GLU A 133 18.46 -8.07 23.16
CA GLU A 133 19.73 -7.78 23.85
C GLU A 133 20.69 -7.00 22.94
N MET A 134 21.47 -6.09 23.53
CA MET A 134 22.46 -5.23 22.85
C MET A 134 21.91 -4.25 21.80
N THR A 135 20.62 -3.91 21.84
CA THR A 135 20.03 -2.93 20.93
C THR A 135 20.23 -1.50 21.45
N GLY A 136 21.21 -0.77 20.93
CA GLY A 136 21.46 0.63 21.35
C GLY A 136 20.59 1.67 20.66
N LYS A 137 20.15 1.39 19.43
CA LYS A 137 19.37 2.31 18.60
C LYS A 137 18.49 1.55 17.62
N VAL A 138 17.24 1.98 17.49
CA VAL A 138 16.27 1.47 16.51
C VAL A 138 15.93 2.58 15.52
N ILE A 139 15.99 2.27 14.23
CA ILE A 139 15.66 3.23 13.16
C ILE A 139 14.48 2.68 12.37
N ALA A 140 13.34 3.38 12.41
CA ALA A 140 12.14 3.02 11.67
C ALA A 140 11.97 3.98 10.48
N ARG A 141 12.09 3.46 9.25
CA ARG A 141 11.77 4.20 8.03
C ARG A 141 10.35 3.89 7.62
N LEU A 142 9.49 4.91 7.57
CA LEU A 142 8.04 4.74 7.43
C LEU A 142 7.45 5.71 6.39
N PRO A 143 6.27 5.42 5.83
CA PRO A 143 5.50 6.39 5.05
C PRO A 143 5.24 7.66 5.84
N VAL A 144 5.20 8.81 5.15
CA VAL A 144 5.06 10.13 5.78
C VAL A 144 3.82 10.21 6.67
N SER A 145 2.68 9.67 6.22
CA SER A 145 1.43 9.67 6.99
C SER A 145 1.56 8.91 8.32
N VAL A 146 2.20 7.74 8.30
CA VAL A 146 2.39 6.90 9.48
C VAL A 146 3.43 7.50 10.42
N ALA A 147 4.53 8.03 9.89
CA ALA A 147 5.56 8.70 10.68
C ALA A 147 5.00 9.94 11.40
N THR A 148 4.20 10.75 10.70
CA THR A 148 3.54 11.93 11.27
C THR A 148 2.59 11.54 12.39
N PHE A 149 1.79 10.50 12.19
CA PHE A 149 0.90 10.00 13.23
C PHE A 149 1.66 9.52 14.47
N LEU A 150 2.74 8.75 14.28
CA LEU A 150 3.55 8.25 15.40
C LEU A 150 4.23 9.36 16.19
N LEU A 151 4.80 10.35 15.49
CA LEU A 151 5.55 11.45 16.11
C LEU A 151 4.66 12.50 16.80
N ASN A 152 3.37 12.54 16.47
CA ASN A 152 2.40 13.45 17.09
C ASN A 152 1.49 12.70 18.07
N GLU A 153 0.53 11.92 17.57
CA GLU A 153 -0.51 11.25 18.37
C GLU A 153 0.04 10.17 19.32
N LYS A 154 1.13 9.49 18.94
CA LYS A 154 1.76 8.41 19.73
C LYS A 154 3.13 8.78 20.29
N ARG A 155 3.41 10.09 20.40
CA ARG A 155 4.67 10.59 20.95
C ARG A 155 4.96 10.10 22.37
N GLN A 156 3.93 10.04 23.22
CA GLN A 156 4.09 9.57 24.60
C GLN A 156 4.53 8.10 24.63
N ALA A 157 3.85 7.25 23.85
CA ALA A 157 4.16 5.82 23.80
C ALA A 157 5.59 5.55 23.30
N ILE A 158 6.09 6.33 22.34
CA ILE A 158 7.50 6.27 21.92
C ILE A 158 8.43 6.63 23.07
N THR A 159 8.14 7.70 23.79
CA THR A 159 8.94 8.17 24.93
C THR A 159 8.99 7.11 26.03
N ASP A 160 7.86 6.47 26.31
CA ASP A 160 7.75 5.40 27.31
C ASP A 160 8.55 4.15 26.90
N ILE A 161 8.57 3.80 25.61
CA ILE A 161 9.40 2.69 25.11
C ILE A 161 10.89 3.02 25.27
N GLN A 162 11.32 4.22 24.89
CA GLN A 162 12.71 4.66 25.02
C GLN A 162 13.17 4.65 26.48
N ALA A 163 12.34 5.16 27.39
CA ALA A 163 12.64 5.21 28.82
C ALA A 163 12.71 3.81 29.46
N ARG A 164 11.76 2.92 29.14
CA ARG A 164 11.70 1.57 29.72
C ARG A 164 12.81 0.66 29.21
N ARG A 165 13.22 0.82 27.95
CA ARG A 165 14.22 -0.06 27.31
C ARG A 165 15.62 0.53 27.26
N ASN A 166 15.78 1.83 27.59
CA ASN A 166 17.03 2.57 27.46
C ASN A 166 17.63 2.48 26.04
N VAL A 167 16.77 2.67 25.02
CA VAL A 167 17.11 2.59 23.59
C VAL A 167 16.76 3.91 22.91
N GLU A 168 17.60 4.37 21.98
CA GLU A 168 17.28 5.52 21.13
C GLU A 168 16.39 5.10 19.95
N LEU A 169 15.21 5.69 19.79
CA LEU A 169 14.32 5.46 18.64
C LEU A 169 14.40 6.64 17.67
N THR A 170 14.71 6.37 16.41
CA THR A 170 14.66 7.37 15.32
C THR A 170 13.61 6.97 14.29
N ILE A 171 12.59 7.80 14.11
CA ILE A 171 11.58 7.63 13.05
C ILE A 171 11.93 8.56 11.89
N ILE A 172 12.07 8.00 10.70
CA ILE A 172 12.43 8.73 9.48
C ILE A 172 11.26 8.63 8.48
N PRO A 173 10.55 9.74 8.21
CA PRO A 173 9.54 9.76 7.16
C PRO A 173 10.21 9.62 5.78
N ASN A 174 9.69 8.75 4.93
CA ASN A 174 10.14 8.55 3.56
C ASN A 174 8.95 8.75 2.58
N PRO A 175 9.00 9.75 1.68
CA PRO A 175 7.94 9.99 0.70
C PRO A 175 7.86 8.92 -0.40
N TYR A 176 8.94 8.19 -0.65
CA TYR A 176 9.00 7.12 -1.65
C TYR A 176 8.48 5.78 -1.12
N MET A 177 7.96 5.73 0.11
CA MET A 177 7.43 4.53 0.72
C MET A 177 5.91 4.63 0.84
N GLU A 178 5.22 3.73 0.15
CA GLU A 178 3.77 3.62 0.21
C GLU A 178 3.31 2.58 1.24
N THR A 179 2.04 2.69 1.63
CA THR A 179 1.38 1.73 2.51
C THR A 179 0.85 0.54 1.72
N PRO A 180 1.00 -0.70 2.22
CA PRO A 180 1.62 -1.12 3.47
C PRO A 180 3.16 -1.16 3.36
N PRO A 181 3.89 -0.63 4.36
CA PRO A 181 5.34 -0.63 4.31
C PRO A 181 5.89 -2.05 4.53
N ALA A 182 6.84 -2.45 3.69
CA ALA A 182 7.74 -3.54 4.04
C ALA A 182 8.75 -3.00 5.06
N LEU A 183 8.57 -3.31 6.34
CA LEU A 183 9.60 -3.05 7.36
C LEU A 183 10.84 -3.87 6.99
N ARG A 184 11.83 -3.23 6.36
CA ARG A 184 13.14 -3.83 6.15
C ARG A 184 13.95 -3.66 7.43
N HIS A 185 14.20 -4.78 8.10
CA HIS A 185 15.19 -4.88 9.17
C HIS A 185 16.55 -4.48 8.60
N GLN A 186 17.12 -3.37 9.08
CA GLN A 186 18.54 -3.11 8.93
C GLN A 186 19.16 -3.33 10.31
N PRO A 187 19.77 -4.51 10.58
CA PRO A 187 20.50 -4.72 11.82
C PRO A 187 21.71 -3.77 11.79
N TYR A 188 21.63 -2.67 12.54
CA TYR A 188 22.77 -1.78 12.68
C TYR A 188 23.74 -2.41 13.68
N SER A 189 24.73 -3.15 13.19
CA SER A 189 25.78 -3.68 14.06
C SER A 189 26.51 -2.52 14.77
N GLN A 190 26.66 -2.63 16.09
CA GLN A 190 27.40 -1.66 16.92
C GLN A 190 28.84 -1.40 16.43
N ARG A 191 29.40 -2.23 15.54
CA ARG A 191 30.75 -2.07 14.99
C ARG A 191 30.99 -0.75 14.24
N GLN A 192 29.95 -0.03 13.81
CA GLN A 192 30.10 1.27 13.14
C GLN A 192 30.07 2.48 14.09
N LEU A 193 29.59 2.34 15.34
CA LEU A 193 29.62 3.43 16.32
C LEU A 193 31.05 3.70 16.86
N GLY A 194 31.94 2.70 16.81
CA GLY A 194 33.33 2.80 17.25
C GLY A 194 34.26 3.64 16.36
N ARG A 195 33.88 3.91 15.09
CA ARG A 195 34.68 4.75 14.19
C ARG A 195 34.29 6.22 14.17
N ARG A 196 33.12 6.60 14.71
CA ARG A 196 32.66 8.00 14.75
C ARG A 196 32.96 8.75 16.04
N ARG A 197 33.44 8.10 17.11
CA ARG A 197 33.92 8.82 18.31
C ARG A 197 35.25 9.56 18.14
N ARG A 198 35.91 9.48 16.97
CA ARG A 198 37.07 10.33 16.61
C ARG A 198 36.81 11.37 15.52
N ALA A 199 35.57 11.49 15.01
CA ALA A 199 35.25 12.42 13.91
C ALA A 199 34.41 13.64 14.33
N ASN A 200 34.14 13.82 15.63
CA ASN A 200 33.46 15.00 16.18
C ASN A 200 34.42 15.92 16.98
N GLN A 201 35.62 16.12 16.45
CA GLN A 201 36.26 17.45 16.53
C GLN A 201 36.08 18.10 15.16
N LEU A 202 34.85 18.45 14.83
CA LEU A 202 34.65 19.59 13.95
C LEU A 202 35.01 20.81 14.81
N PRO A 203 35.97 21.66 14.41
CA PRO A 203 36.19 22.89 15.14
C PRO A 203 34.89 23.68 15.02
N VAL A 204 34.29 23.99 16.16
CA VAL A 204 33.36 25.11 16.23
C VAL A 204 34.21 26.33 15.93
N TYR A 205 34.30 26.72 14.65
CA TYR A 205 34.82 28.02 14.28
C TYR A 205 33.81 29.06 14.73
N SER A 206 33.87 29.39 16.02
CA SER A 206 33.61 30.75 16.48
C SER A 206 34.51 31.66 15.64
N CYS A 207 33.94 32.35 14.67
CA CYS A 207 34.64 33.44 14.00
C CYS A 207 34.71 34.63 14.97
N ALA A 208 35.60 34.53 15.96
CA ALA A 208 35.87 35.60 16.92
C ALA A 208 36.71 36.75 16.33
N THR A 209 36.96 36.76 15.01
CA THR A 209 37.84 37.74 14.35
C THR A 209 37.19 38.55 13.23
N CYS A 210 35.90 38.33 12.90
CA CYS A 210 35.17 39.19 11.96
C CYS A 210 34.32 40.30 12.63
N ALA A 211 34.52 40.58 13.92
CA ALA A 211 33.82 41.67 14.61
C ALA A 211 34.52 43.05 14.49
N ARG A 212 35.72 43.14 13.89
CA ARG A 212 36.41 44.42 13.69
C ARG A 212 37.28 44.40 12.43
N ARG A 213 36.73 44.91 11.32
CA ARG A 213 37.37 45.83 10.36
C ARG A 213 36.61 45.81 9.03
N ASN A 214 36.18 47.00 8.61
CA ASN A 214 35.68 47.29 7.27
C ASN A 214 36.78 47.02 6.21
N HIS A 215 36.34 46.55 5.03
CA HIS A 215 37.02 46.42 3.72
C HIS A 215 37.52 45.04 3.25
N PRO A 216 37.49 44.80 1.90
CA PRO A 216 37.29 43.49 1.30
C PRO A 216 38.58 42.92 0.69
N ALA A 217 38.85 41.64 0.87
CA ALA A 217 39.83 40.94 0.04
C ALA A 217 39.63 39.42 0.06
N ARG A 218 39.42 38.88 -1.16
CA ARG A 218 39.92 37.61 -1.71
C ARG A 218 39.64 36.33 -0.91
N CYS A 219 38.70 35.54 -1.42
CA CYS A 219 38.63 34.11 -1.16
C CYS A 219 39.68 33.39 -2.01
N ASP A 220 40.73 32.87 -1.37
CA ASP A 220 41.63 31.90 -2.00
C ASP A 220 40.98 30.52 -2.03
N SER A 221 41.18 29.89 -3.18
CA SER A 221 40.68 28.62 -3.70
C SER A 221 40.97 27.37 -2.85
N TYR A 222 40.02 26.43 -2.82
CA TYR A 222 40.28 25.00 -2.57
C TYR A 222 40.04 24.19 -3.86
N PRO A 223 40.81 23.11 -4.12
CA PRO A 223 40.75 22.37 -5.38
C PRO A 223 39.65 21.29 -5.33
N SER A 224 38.77 21.27 -6.33
CA SER A 224 37.96 20.09 -6.65
C SER A 224 38.56 19.38 -7.87
N ALA A 225 38.89 18.11 -7.69
CA ALA A 225 39.21 17.21 -8.78
C ALA A 225 37.94 16.93 -9.60
N SER A 226 38.06 17.07 -10.92
CA SER A 226 37.11 16.69 -11.97
C SER A 226 35.75 17.44 -12.04
N GLY A 227 35.62 18.29 -13.06
CA GLY A 227 34.31 18.76 -13.59
C GLY A 227 34.10 20.27 -13.48
N SER A 228 34.44 20.98 -14.55
CA SER A 228 34.27 22.43 -14.74
C SER A 228 32.81 22.88 -14.72
N GLY A 229 32.45 23.74 -13.76
CA GLY A 229 31.23 24.54 -13.77
C GLY A 229 31.36 25.73 -12.80
N CYS A 230 31.35 26.95 -13.32
CA CYS A 230 31.31 28.17 -12.51
C CYS A 230 29.88 28.41 -12.01
N TYR A 231 29.68 28.52 -10.70
CA TYR A 231 28.42 28.96 -10.11
C TYR A 231 28.57 30.41 -9.65
N GLN A 232 27.74 31.32 -10.17
CA GLN A 232 27.55 32.66 -9.61
C GLN A 232 26.44 32.61 -8.57
N CYS A 233 26.71 33.10 -7.36
CA CYS A 233 25.70 33.31 -6.33
C CYS A 233 25.23 34.76 -6.39
N ASP A 234 23.94 34.99 -6.62
CA ASP A 234 23.31 36.29 -6.38
C ASP A 234 22.83 36.41 -4.92
N ALA A 235 22.66 37.67 -4.50
CA ALA A 235 22.53 38.13 -3.10
C ALA A 235 21.28 37.65 -2.32
N GLN A 236 20.59 36.61 -2.77
CA GLN A 236 19.40 36.06 -2.11
C GLN A 236 19.40 34.52 -1.92
N HIS A 237 20.54 33.82 -2.13
CA HIS A 237 20.70 32.40 -1.79
C HIS A 237 19.61 31.45 -2.36
N ALA A 238 19.42 31.47 -3.68
CA ALA A 238 18.70 30.42 -4.40
C ALA A 238 19.54 29.93 -5.59
N CYS A 239 19.78 28.61 -5.69
CA CYS A 239 20.42 28.00 -6.86
C CYS A 239 19.35 27.62 -7.88
N ALA A 240 19.30 28.29 -9.02
CA ALA A 240 18.47 27.91 -10.16
C ALA A 240 19.37 27.53 -11.35
N ALA A 241 19.16 26.34 -11.91
CA ALA A 241 19.84 25.89 -13.12
C ALA A 241 19.04 26.31 -14.35
N THR A 242 19.51 27.29 -15.11
CA THR A 242 19.07 27.49 -16.51
C THR A 242 20.18 28.14 -17.32
N CYS A 243 20.49 27.56 -18.48
CA CYS A 243 21.39 28.15 -19.47
C CYS A 243 20.70 28.01 -20.84
N PRO A 244 20.42 29.11 -21.59
CA PRO A 244 20.15 29.02 -23.02
C PRO A 244 21.48 29.07 -23.78
N GLN A 245 21.73 28.06 -24.60
CA GLN A 245 22.84 28.06 -25.54
C GLN A 245 22.62 29.10 -26.64
N SER A 246 23.51 30.08 -26.71
CA SER A 246 23.93 30.72 -27.96
C SER A 246 25.45 30.86 -27.85
N SER A 247 26.23 30.43 -28.83
CA SER A 247 26.31 31.08 -30.13
C SER A 247 27.39 30.40 -30.98
N ALA A 248 27.33 30.70 -32.28
CA ALA A 248 28.43 30.70 -33.27
C ALA A 248 28.87 29.37 -33.89
#